data_AF-A0A388NZJ4-F1
#
_entry.id   AF-A0A388NZJ4-F1
#
_cell.length_a   1.000
_cell.length_b   1.000
_cell.length_c   1.000
_cell.angle_alpha   90.00
_cell.angle_beta   90.00
_cell.angle_gamma   90.00
#
_symmetry.space_group_name_H-M   'P 1'
#
loop_
_entity.id
_entity.type
_entity.pdbx_description
1 polymer ?
#
loop_
_entity_poly.entity_id
_entity_poly.type
_entity_poly.pdbx_seq_one_letter_code
_entity_poly.pdbx_strand_id
1 'polypeptide(L)'
;MPLKQLSLLRASAAGNTVEVEYGDLAAQLTEMLNEVPGRQPLRTGAITATSMIPLRGVPFRVVCVVGFDEESLSSSEGEGDDLIERQRLIGDSDSRLDVRRSLLDATLAAQERLIITCTGQSIKNNQRLPLATPLAEFVDFARRLGVGQHSSNKHLSAIEIEHPRHTTSVRNFFKDAVQSGVVWSHDDVARQAAITLGDAIVTTPLVAVALPVPDLLKPVVLTPELLEKPTKSH
;
A
#
# COMPACT_ATOMS: atom_id res chain seq x y z
N MET A 1 11.56 21.89 17.25
CA MET A 1 10.08 21.98 17.23
C MET A 1 9.47 22.00 18.64
N PRO A 2 9.75 21.05 19.57
CA PRO A 2 9.05 21.01 20.88
C PRO A 2 9.26 22.25 21.76
N LEU A 3 10.49 22.78 21.81
CA LEU A 3 10.80 23.99 22.59
C LEU A 3 10.08 25.26 22.09
N LYS A 4 9.76 25.35 20.78
CA LYS A 4 8.98 26.46 20.23
C LYS A 4 7.51 26.38 20.66
N GLN A 5 6.92 25.19 20.69
CA GLN A 5 5.54 25.01 21.15
C GLN A 5 5.40 25.31 22.65
N LEU A 6 6.36 24.90 23.48
CA LEU A 6 6.39 25.30 24.89
C LEU A 6 6.50 26.81 25.08
N SER A 7 7.25 27.50 24.22
CA SER A 7 7.33 28.97 24.27
C SER A 7 6.01 29.65 23.89
N LEU A 8 5.24 29.08 22.95
CA LEU A 8 3.90 29.55 22.58
C LEU A 8 2.91 29.34 23.73
N LEU A 9 2.88 28.15 24.33
CA LEU A 9 2.02 27.86 25.48
C LEU A 9 2.32 28.81 26.65
N ARG A 10 3.60 29.08 26.92
CA ARG A 10 4.03 30.03 27.96
C ARG A 10 3.60 31.47 27.65
N ALA A 11 3.68 31.89 26.39
CA ALA A 11 3.23 33.21 25.96
C ALA A 11 1.71 33.34 26.10
N SER A 12 0.94 32.31 25.73
CA SER A 12 -0.52 32.28 25.88
C SER A 12 -1.00 32.22 27.34
N ALA A 13 -0.16 31.72 28.25
CA ALA A 13 -0.43 31.74 29.69
C ALA A 13 -0.21 33.13 30.32
N ALA A 14 0.55 34.02 29.67
CA ALA A 14 0.82 35.34 30.21
C ALA A 14 -0.46 36.20 30.21
N GLY A 15 -0.95 36.54 31.40
CA GLY A 15 -2.17 37.33 31.58
C GLY A 15 -3.46 36.52 31.67
N ASN A 16 -3.38 35.18 31.68
CA ASN A 16 -4.52 34.30 31.88
C ASN A 16 -4.56 33.81 33.34
N THR A 17 -5.74 33.84 33.96
CA THR A 17 -5.94 33.42 35.37
C THR A 17 -6.60 32.05 35.51
N VAL A 18 -6.92 31.40 34.40
CA VAL A 18 -7.51 30.06 34.41
C VAL A 18 -6.44 29.04 34.77
N GLU A 19 -6.64 28.35 35.89
CA GLU A 19 -5.81 27.21 36.28
C GLU A 19 -6.19 25.98 35.45
N VAL A 20 -5.19 25.31 34.90
CA VAL A 20 -5.34 24.08 34.12
C VAL A 20 -4.61 22.97 34.86
N GLU A 21 -5.24 21.80 34.96
CA GLU A 21 -4.61 20.66 35.62
C GLU A 21 -3.40 20.17 34.80
N TYR A 22 -2.36 19.72 35.51
CA TYR A 22 -1.17 19.15 34.86
C TYR A 22 -1.53 17.98 33.92
N GLY A 23 -2.54 17.18 34.26
CA GLY A 23 -2.99 16.05 33.45
C GLY A 23 -3.44 16.47 32.05
N ASP A 24 -4.26 17.52 31.96
CA ASP A 24 -4.77 18.04 30.68
C ASP A 24 -3.65 18.62 29.80
N LEU A 25 -2.72 19.35 30.43
CA LEU A 25 -1.55 19.90 29.74
C LEU A 25 -0.65 18.79 29.22
N ALA A 26 -0.39 17.76 30.04
CA ALA A 26 0.42 16.62 29.66
C ALA A 26 -0.23 15.82 28.52
N ALA A 27 -1.56 15.64 28.55
CA ALA A 27 -2.31 14.97 27.49
C ALA A 27 -2.19 15.72 26.16
N GLN A 28 -2.50 17.04 26.15
CA GLN A 28 -2.38 17.84 24.93
C GLN A 28 -0.96 17.92 24.40
N LEU A 29 0.04 18.09 25.28
CA LEU A 29 1.44 18.12 24.84
C LEU A 29 1.85 16.77 24.25
N THR A 30 1.40 15.67 24.84
CA THR A 30 1.67 14.32 24.33
C THR A 30 1.06 14.13 22.94
N GLU A 31 -0.18 14.56 22.74
CA GLU A 31 -0.84 14.53 21.44
C GLU A 31 -0.07 15.35 20.39
N MET A 32 0.27 16.60 20.70
CA MET A 32 1.04 17.49 19.81
C MET A 32 2.43 16.95 19.48
N LEU A 33 3.08 16.24 20.40
CA LEU A 33 4.39 15.63 20.16
C LEU A 33 4.28 14.34 19.34
N ASN A 34 3.14 13.65 19.41
CA ASN A 34 2.84 12.46 18.63
C ASN A 34 2.28 12.79 17.24
N GLU A 35 1.84 14.04 17.00
CA GLU A 35 1.53 14.51 15.66
C GLU A 35 2.76 14.33 14.75
N VAL A 36 2.59 13.51 13.71
CA VAL A 36 3.67 13.12 12.80
C VAL A 36 4.20 14.37 12.08
N PRO A 37 5.49 14.74 12.25
CA PRO A 37 6.07 15.89 11.58
C PRO A 37 6.05 15.71 10.06
N GLY A 38 5.79 16.83 9.37
CA GLY A 38 5.45 16.85 7.96
C GLY A 38 6.58 16.57 6.97
N ARG A 39 6.12 16.32 5.74
CA ARG A 39 6.81 16.37 4.43
C ARG A 39 8.30 15.99 4.46
N GLN A 40 8.58 14.71 4.22
CA GLN A 40 9.94 14.28 3.91
C GLN A 40 10.45 14.91 2.60
N PRO A 41 11.74 15.27 2.52
CA PRO A 41 12.34 15.68 1.26
C PRO A 41 12.30 14.51 0.28
N LEU A 42 11.52 14.65 -0.78
CA LEU A 42 11.53 13.73 -1.91
C LEU A 42 12.77 14.01 -2.78
N ARG A 43 13.25 12.99 -3.51
CA ARG A 43 14.33 13.11 -4.51
C ARG A 43 15.73 13.38 -3.93
N THR A 44 16.08 12.73 -2.83
CA THR A 44 17.43 12.76 -2.24
C THR A 44 18.44 11.82 -2.94
N GLY A 45 17.98 11.00 -3.90
CA GLY A 45 18.78 9.94 -4.52
C GLY A 45 18.77 8.62 -3.74
N ALA A 46 18.20 8.62 -2.52
CA ALA A 46 17.99 7.43 -1.71
C ALA A 46 16.55 6.89 -1.86
N ILE A 47 16.32 5.68 -1.33
CA ILE A 47 14.98 5.13 -1.16
C ILE A 47 14.21 6.05 -0.20
N THR A 48 13.02 6.49 -0.62
CA THR A 48 12.14 7.32 0.20
C THR A 48 10.98 6.46 0.71
N ALA A 49 10.87 6.33 2.03
CA ALA A 49 9.78 5.62 2.70
C ALA A 49 8.91 6.63 3.45
N THR A 50 7.66 6.77 3.03
CA THR A 50 6.71 7.74 3.55
C THR A 50 5.32 7.09 3.67
N SER A 51 4.41 7.70 4.43
CA SER A 51 2.99 7.34 4.37
C SER A 51 2.44 7.70 2.99
N MET A 52 1.15 7.44 2.73
CA MET A 52 0.50 7.85 1.48
C MET A 52 0.28 9.38 1.40
N ILE A 53 1.34 10.17 1.66
CA ILE A 53 1.40 11.58 1.32
C ILE A 53 1.21 11.66 -0.20
N PRO A 54 0.28 12.51 -0.68
CA PRO A 54 -0.05 12.54 -2.09
C PRO A 54 1.20 12.78 -2.93
N LEU A 55 1.56 11.78 -3.76
CA LEU A 55 2.70 11.77 -4.68
C LEU A 55 2.46 12.70 -5.89
N ARG A 56 1.69 13.78 -5.71
CA ARG A 56 1.23 14.65 -6.79
C ARG A 56 2.41 15.33 -7.46
N GLY A 57 2.60 15.00 -8.74
CA GLY A 57 3.49 15.71 -9.64
C GLY A 57 4.96 15.30 -9.58
N VAL A 58 5.32 14.22 -8.88
CA VAL A 58 6.68 13.68 -8.90
C VAL A 58 6.66 12.28 -9.52
N PRO A 59 7.13 12.10 -10.77
CA PRO A 59 7.25 10.78 -11.34
C PRO A 59 8.39 10.00 -10.67
N PHE A 60 8.12 8.76 -10.31
CA PHE A 60 9.09 7.80 -9.78
C PHE A 60 9.21 6.62 -10.73
N ARG A 61 10.43 6.11 -10.95
CA ARG A 61 10.64 4.91 -11.76
C ARG A 61 9.92 3.71 -11.16
N VAL A 62 10.01 3.54 -9.85
CA VAL A 62 9.37 2.47 -9.10
C VAL A 62 8.62 3.06 -7.91
N VAL A 63 7.37 2.64 -7.71
CA VAL A 63 6.57 2.96 -6.53
C VAL A 63 6.21 1.64 -5.84
N CYS A 64 6.43 1.59 -4.53
CA CYS A 64 6.08 0.44 -3.70
C CYS A 64 5.04 0.87 -2.65
N VAL A 65 3.85 0.28 -2.70
CA VAL A 65 2.82 0.40 -1.66
C VAL A 65 2.88 -0.86 -0.81
N VAL A 66 3.13 -0.71 0.49
CA VAL A 66 3.36 -1.85 1.39
C VAL A 66 2.21 -1.98 2.37
N GLY A 67 1.65 -3.19 2.50
CA GLY A 67 0.60 -3.49 3.48
C GLY A 67 -0.75 -2.87 3.14
N PHE A 68 -1.16 -2.91 1.87
CA PHE A 68 -2.45 -2.38 1.42
C PHE A 68 -3.59 -3.36 1.75
N ASP A 69 -3.96 -3.39 3.03
CA ASP A 69 -4.92 -4.33 3.63
C ASP A 69 -6.16 -3.62 4.16
N GLU A 70 -7.31 -4.27 4.23
CA GLU A 70 -8.57 -3.64 4.68
C GLU A 70 -8.44 -3.02 6.09
N GLU A 71 -7.71 -3.65 6.99
CA GLU A 71 -7.40 -3.13 8.34
C GLU A 71 -6.57 -1.84 8.32
N SER A 72 -5.73 -1.66 7.30
CA SER A 72 -4.97 -0.41 7.11
C SER A 72 -5.82 0.72 6.52
N LEU A 73 -6.96 0.37 5.89
CA LEU A 73 -7.83 1.31 5.19
C LEU A 73 -9.09 1.65 5.99
N SER A 74 -9.38 0.92 7.08
CA SER A 74 -10.53 1.20 7.93
C SER A 74 -10.34 2.56 8.59
N SER A 75 -11.12 3.53 8.15
CA SER A 75 -11.29 4.79 8.87
C SER A 75 -12.11 4.53 10.12
N SER A 76 -11.75 5.19 11.23
CA SER A 76 -12.61 5.25 12.42
C SER A 76 -14.03 5.57 11.99
N GLU A 77 -15.00 4.78 12.47
CA GLU A 77 -16.41 5.14 12.34
C GLU A 77 -16.58 6.53 12.95
N GLY A 78 -17.23 7.44 12.22
CA GLY A 78 -17.42 8.80 12.70
C GLY A 78 -18.13 8.78 14.05
N GLU A 79 -17.73 9.69 14.92
CA GLU A 79 -18.45 9.91 16.17
C GLU A 79 -19.89 10.30 15.83
N GLY A 80 -20.88 9.76 16.54
CA GLY A 80 -22.31 9.95 16.20
C GLY A 80 -22.80 11.41 16.19
N ASP A 81 -21.96 12.34 16.64
CA ASP A 81 -22.16 13.78 16.63
C ASP A 81 -21.46 14.50 15.46
N ASP A 82 -20.86 13.77 14.50
CA ASP A 82 -20.33 14.35 13.28
C ASP A 82 -21.45 14.78 12.33
N LEU A 83 -21.72 16.08 12.29
CA LEU A 83 -22.72 16.68 11.41
C LEU A 83 -22.36 16.54 9.92
N ILE A 84 -21.07 16.40 9.59
CA ILE A 84 -20.60 16.19 8.21
C ILE A 84 -21.03 14.80 7.74
N GLU A 85 -20.97 13.79 8.60
CA GLU A 85 -21.48 12.45 8.25
C GLU A 85 -22.99 12.42 8.05
N ARG A 86 -23.74 13.25 8.80
CA ARG A 86 -25.20 13.36 8.65
C ARG A 86 -25.61 14.03 7.34
N GLN A 87 -24.84 15.01 6.87
CA GLN A 87 -25.10 15.71 5.61
C GLN A 87 -23.80 16.07 4.90
N ARG A 88 -23.33 15.17 4.03
CA ARG A 88 -22.16 15.43 3.18
C ARG A 88 -22.48 16.42 2.06
N LEU A 89 -21.64 17.44 1.95
CA LEU A 89 -21.62 18.46 0.91
C LEU A 89 -20.46 18.22 -0.08
N ILE A 90 -20.53 18.88 -1.23
CA ILE A 90 -19.45 18.84 -2.22
C ILE A 90 -18.22 19.53 -1.63
N GLY A 91 -17.09 18.82 -1.60
CA GLY A 91 -15.82 19.32 -1.06
C GLY A 91 -15.50 18.77 0.32
N ASP A 92 -16.45 18.10 0.98
CA ASP A 92 -16.18 17.40 2.23
C ASP A 92 -15.17 16.27 2.00
N SER A 93 -14.31 16.06 2.99
CA SER A 93 -13.31 15.00 2.93
C SER A 93 -13.98 13.65 3.12
N ASP A 94 -13.51 12.66 2.37
CA ASP A 94 -14.00 11.29 2.47
C ASP A 94 -12.79 10.35 2.51
N SER A 95 -12.51 9.80 3.70
CA SER A 95 -11.40 8.87 3.92
C SER A 95 -11.38 7.72 2.91
N ARG A 96 -12.56 7.22 2.52
CA ARG A 96 -12.68 6.12 1.55
C ARG A 96 -12.30 6.55 0.14
N LEU A 97 -12.57 7.81 -0.21
CA LEU A 97 -12.14 8.38 -1.49
C LEU A 97 -10.66 8.77 -1.44
N ASP A 98 -10.16 9.23 -0.30
CA ASP A 98 -8.75 9.59 -0.12
C ASP A 98 -7.82 8.38 -0.27
N VAL A 99 -8.22 7.22 0.25
CA VAL A 99 -7.51 5.95 0.01
C VAL A 99 -7.48 5.61 -1.47
N ARG A 100 -8.62 5.65 -2.17
CA ARG A 100 -8.71 5.37 -3.61
C ARG A 100 -7.86 6.35 -4.42
N ARG A 101 -7.92 7.63 -4.06
CA ARG A 101 -7.14 8.70 -4.69
C ARG A 101 -5.65 8.48 -4.47
N SER A 102 -5.24 8.05 -3.28
CA SER A 102 -3.84 7.78 -2.97
C SER A 102 -3.30 6.59 -3.76
N LEU A 103 -4.09 5.53 -3.92
CA LEU A 103 -3.75 4.39 -4.80
C LEU A 103 -3.61 4.84 -6.27
N LEU A 104 -4.52 5.69 -6.74
CA LEU A 104 -4.46 6.26 -8.09
C LEU A 104 -3.22 7.15 -8.27
N ASP A 105 -2.93 8.03 -7.32
CA ASP A 105 -1.75 8.90 -7.35
C ASP A 105 -0.46 8.05 -7.39
N ALA A 106 -0.39 6.97 -6.60
CA ALA A 106 0.74 6.01 -6.63
C ALA A 106 0.87 5.30 -7.98
N THR A 107 -0.26 4.91 -8.58
CA THR A 107 -0.29 4.27 -9.90
C THR A 107 0.19 5.22 -10.98
N LEU A 108 -0.28 6.48 -10.97
CA LEU A 108 0.10 7.50 -11.95
C LEU A 108 1.55 7.99 -11.77
N ALA A 109 2.07 7.94 -10.55
CA ALA A 109 3.46 8.32 -10.27
C ALA A 109 4.47 7.26 -10.74
N ALA A 110 4.07 5.99 -10.86
CA ALA A 110 4.93 4.88 -11.25
C ALA A 110 5.18 4.85 -12.77
N GLN A 111 6.43 5.08 -13.19
CA GLN A 111 6.82 5.09 -14.61
C GLN A 111 7.20 3.72 -15.16
N GLU A 112 7.88 2.89 -14.37
CA GLU A 112 8.36 1.57 -14.80
C GLU A 112 7.66 0.44 -14.04
N ARG A 113 7.51 0.55 -12.72
CA ARG A 113 6.92 -0.51 -11.88
C ARG A 113 6.11 0.04 -10.71
N LEU A 114 4.91 -0.52 -10.53
CA LEU A 114 4.11 -0.39 -9.33
C LEU A 114 4.12 -1.75 -8.60
N ILE A 115 4.57 -1.76 -7.35
CA ILE A 115 4.58 -2.95 -6.50
C ILE A 115 3.61 -2.69 -5.35
N ILE A 116 2.62 -3.57 -5.18
CA ILE A 116 1.67 -3.50 -4.07
C ILE A 116 1.79 -4.79 -3.29
N THR A 117 2.04 -4.70 -1.98
CA THR A 117 1.98 -5.86 -1.10
C THR A 117 0.75 -5.79 -0.21
N CYS A 118 0.14 -6.94 0.00
CA CYS A 118 -1.02 -7.13 0.87
C CYS A 118 -0.98 -8.53 1.50
N THR A 119 -1.72 -8.70 2.58
CA THR A 119 -1.87 -9.95 3.30
C THR A 119 -2.90 -10.84 2.59
N GLY A 120 -2.42 -11.82 1.82
CA GLY A 120 -3.29 -12.72 1.06
C GLY A 120 -3.86 -13.92 1.85
N GLN A 121 -3.30 -14.24 3.03
CA GLN A 121 -3.68 -15.40 3.83
C GLN A 121 -3.67 -15.10 5.32
N SER A 122 -4.65 -15.64 6.03
CA SER A 122 -4.74 -15.55 7.49
C SER A 122 -3.67 -16.40 8.17
N ILE A 123 -2.93 -15.79 9.09
CA ILE A 123 -1.90 -16.47 9.89
C ILE A 123 -2.50 -17.55 10.80
N LYS A 124 -3.76 -17.38 11.24
CA LYS A 124 -4.41 -18.26 12.22
C LYS A 124 -4.90 -19.58 11.62
N ASN A 125 -5.51 -19.53 10.45
CA ASN A 125 -6.22 -20.66 9.85
C ASN A 125 -5.82 -20.96 8.40
N ASN A 126 -4.83 -20.23 7.87
CA ASN A 126 -4.35 -20.35 6.50
C ASN A 126 -5.42 -20.15 5.40
N GLN A 127 -6.56 -19.56 5.75
CA GLN A 127 -7.59 -19.24 4.78
C GLN A 127 -7.17 -18.02 3.97
N ARG A 128 -7.55 -18.00 2.69
CA ARG A 128 -7.33 -16.86 1.82
C ARG A 128 -8.14 -15.67 2.31
N LEU A 129 -7.49 -14.52 2.38
CA LEU A 129 -8.14 -13.26 2.66
C LEU A 129 -8.53 -12.57 1.33
N PRO A 130 -9.68 -11.89 1.28
CA PRO A 130 -10.01 -11.04 0.15
C PRO A 130 -9.02 -9.86 0.08
N LEU A 131 -8.78 -9.37 -1.12
CA LEU A 131 -8.06 -8.10 -1.30
C LEU A 131 -8.92 -6.95 -0.77
N ALA A 132 -8.26 -5.90 -0.29
CA ALA A 132 -8.93 -4.64 0.02
C ALA A 132 -9.74 -4.15 -1.18
N THR A 133 -10.93 -3.58 -0.95
CA THR A 133 -11.88 -3.26 -2.03
C THR A 133 -11.26 -2.44 -3.18
N PRO A 134 -10.51 -1.34 -2.93
CA PRO A 134 -9.87 -0.57 -4.01
C PRO A 134 -8.83 -1.37 -4.80
N LEU A 135 -8.13 -2.29 -4.15
CA LEU A 135 -7.14 -3.14 -4.78
C LEU A 135 -7.79 -4.24 -5.63
N ALA A 136 -8.90 -4.82 -5.15
CA ALA A 136 -9.70 -5.76 -5.93
C ALA A 136 -10.24 -5.10 -7.21
N GLU A 137 -10.77 -3.89 -7.11
CA GLU A 137 -11.23 -3.08 -8.26
C GLU A 137 -10.09 -2.80 -9.25
N PHE A 138 -8.89 -2.48 -8.74
CA PHE A 138 -7.69 -2.28 -9.56
C PHE A 138 -7.27 -3.54 -10.33
N VAL A 139 -7.25 -4.70 -9.66
CA VAL A 139 -6.94 -6.00 -10.31
C VAL A 139 -7.99 -6.36 -11.35
N ASP A 140 -9.26 -6.15 -11.05
CA ASP A 140 -10.35 -6.39 -12.01
C ASP A 140 -10.26 -5.46 -13.22
N PHE A 141 -9.89 -4.19 -13.02
CA PHE A 141 -9.61 -3.26 -14.11
C PHE A 141 -8.44 -3.75 -14.97
N ALA A 142 -7.34 -4.19 -14.36
CA ALA A 142 -6.20 -4.75 -15.09
C ALA A 142 -6.57 -6.00 -15.92
N ARG A 143 -7.46 -6.86 -15.41
CA ARG A 143 -8.01 -8.01 -16.17
C ARG A 143 -8.77 -7.57 -17.42
N ARG A 144 -9.58 -6.51 -17.34
CA ARG A 144 -10.28 -5.94 -18.51
C ARG A 144 -9.32 -5.41 -19.58
N LEU A 145 -8.15 -4.95 -19.16
CA LEU A 145 -7.06 -4.52 -20.06
C LEU A 145 -6.26 -5.70 -20.65
N GLY A 146 -6.64 -6.94 -20.37
CA GLY A 146 -6.03 -8.13 -20.96
C GLY A 146 -5.04 -8.86 -20.05
N VAL A 147 -4.96 -8.52 -18.75
CA VAL A 147 -4.22 -9.35 -17.79
C VAL A 147 -4.89 -10.72 -17.69
N GLY A 148 -4.12 -11.77 -18.03
CA GLY A 148 -4.57 -13.15 -17.99
C GLY A 148 -4.65 -13.75 -16.58
N GLN A 149 -4.84 -15.06 -16.53
CA GLN A 149 -4.85 -15.82 -15.29
C GLN A 149 -3.43 -16.20 -14.84
N HIS A 150 -3.22 -16.33 -13.54
CA HIS A 150 -1.99 -16.89 -12.99
C HIS A 150 -1.77 -18.33 -13.48
N SER A 151 -0.52 -18.68 -13.74
CA SER A 151 -0.13 -19.96 -14.35
C SER A 151 -0.50 -21.17 -13.49
N SER A 152 -0.37 -21.06 -12.17
CA SER A 152 -0.59 -22.17 -11.24
C SER A 152 -1.87 -22.05 -10.40
N ASN A 153 -2.46 -20.86 -10.29
CA ASN A 153 -3.57 -20.60 -9.37
C ASN A 153 -4.72 -19.89 -10.10
N LYS A 154 -5.78 -20.63 -10.42
CA LYS A 154 -6.95 -20.11 -11.16
C LYS A 154 -7.74 -19.04 -10.40
N HIS A 155 -7.41 -18.76 -9.15
CA HIS A 155 -8.03 -17.70 -8.37
C HIS A 155 -7.17 -16.43 -8.31
N LEU A 156 -5.99 -16.41 -8.94
CA LEU A 156 -5.08 -15.26 -9.00
C LEU A 156 -4.97 -14.78 -10.45
N SER A 157 -4.94 -13.47 -10.67
CA SER A 157 -4.55 -12.88 -11.95
C SER A 157 -3.06 -13.09 -12.21
N ALA A 158 -2.62 -12.92 -13.46
CA ALA A 158 -1.23 -13.08 -13.84
C ALA A 158 -0.29 -12.07 -13.12
N ILE A 159 -0.81 -10.94 -12.66
CA ILE A 159 -0.04 -9.92 -11.92
C ILE A 159 0.02 -10.15 -10.41
N GLU A 160 -0.70 -11.14 -9.88
CA GLU A 160 -0.69 -11.49 -8.46
C GLU A 160 0.36 -12.57 -8.19
N ILE A 161 1.20 -12.36 -7.18
CA ILE A 161 2.28 -13.27 -6.80
C ILE A 161 2.05 -13.75 -5.37
N GLU A 162 1.95 -15.07 -5.19
CA GLU A 162 1.81 -15.67 -3.87
C GLU A 162 3.18 -15.97 -3.27
N HIS A 163 3.56 -15.21 -2.24
CA HIS A 163 4.82 -15.40 -1.54
C HIS A 163 4.74 -16.53 -0.50
N PRO A 164 5.80 -17.34 -0.35
CA PRO A 164 5.86 -18.32 0.73
C PRO A 164 5.78 -17.67 2.11
N ARG A 165 5.09 -18.33 3.05
CA ARG A 165 4.94 -17.84 4.43
C ARG A 165 6.27 -17.62 5.15
N HIS A 166 7.24 -18.49 4.91
CA HIS A 166 8.52 -18.48 5.60
C HIS A 166 9.62 -17.99 4.68
N THR A 167 10.50 -17.14 5.22
CA THR A 167 11.68 -16.62 4.52
C THR A 167 12.63 -17.74 4.11
N THR A 168 12.71 -18.81 4.90
CA THR A 168 13.50 -20.03 4.65
C THR A 168 12.79 -21.03 3.73
N SER A 169 11.70 -20.65 3.07
CA SER A 169 11.09 -21.52 2.07
C SER A 169 12.02 -21.66 0.87
N VAL A 170 12.23 -22.90 0.43
CA VAL A 170 13.04 -23.19 -0.77
C VAL A 170 12.50 -22.55 -2.05
N ARG A 171 11.19 -22.20 -2.07
CA ARG A 171 10.55 -21.49 -3.19
C ARG A 171 11.05 -20.05 -3.36
N ASN A 172 11.75 -19.51 -2.36
CA ASN A 172 12.37 -18.19 -2.44
C ASN A 172 13.73 -18.21 -3.15
N PHE A 173 14.36 -19.38 -3.35
CA PHE A 173 15.74 -19.49 -3.79
C PHE A 173 15.84 -20.24 -5.13
N PHE A 174 16.66 -19.72 -6.04
CA PHE A 174 16.93 -20.33 -7.34
C PHE A 174 18.43 -20.42 -7.55
N LYS A 175 18.87 -21.51 -8.20
CA LYS A 175 20.28 -21.73 -8.52
C LYS A 175 20.62 -20.97 -9.82
N ASP A 176 21.69 -20.17 -9.78
CA ASP A 176 22.34 -19.55 -10.94
C ASP A 176 21.54 -18.58 -11.83
N ALA A 177 20.85 -17.55 -11.28
CA ALA A 177 20.67 -16.25 -11.96
C ALA A 177 19.88 -15.20 -11.15
N VAL A 178 20.28 -13.92 -11.32
CA VAL A 178 19.36 -12.78 -11.21
C VAL A 178 18.42 -12.86 -12.42
N GLN A 179 17.21 -13.40 -12.24
CA GLN A 179 16.22 -13.48 -13.31
C GLN A 179 15.30 -12.26 -13.25
N SER A 180 15.29 -11.45 -14.30
CA SER A 180 14.33 -10.37 -14.45
C SER A 180 12.92 -10.95 -14.55
N GLY A 181 11.94 -10.34 -13.90
CA GLY A 181 10.57 -10.83 -13.89
C GLY A 181 10.40 -12.09 -13.05
N VAL A 182 11.26 -12.34 -12.08
CA VAL A 182 11.10 -13.41 -11.09
C VAL A 182 11.27 -12.82 -9.69
N VAL A 183 10.42 -13.23 -8.76
CA VAL A 183 10.60 -12.92 -7.34
C VAL A 183 11.50 -13.98 -6.71
N TRP A 184 12.60 -13.54 -6.11
CA TRP A 184 13.57 -14.40 -5.44
C TRP A 184 14.25 -13.65 -4.28
N SER A 185 14.82 -14.40 -3.33
CA SER A 185 15.55 -13.88 -2.18
C SER A 185 17.07 -13.96 -2.40
N HIS A 186 17.77 -12.89 -2.03
CA HIS A 186 19.23 -12.81 -2.03
C HIS A 186 19.86 -13.16 -0.67
N ASP A 187 19.05 -13.55 0.31
CA ASP A 187 19.51 -13.87 1.67
C ASP A 187 20.17 -15.26 1.72
N ASP A 188 21.50 -15.27 1.82
CA ASP A 188 22.29 -16.50 1.86
C ASP A 188 22.08 -17.31 3.16
N VAL A 189 21.81 -16.63 4.28
CA VAL A 189 21.56 -17.29 5.57
C VAL A 189 20.24 -18.05 5.50
N ALA A 190 19.19 -17.40 4.97
CA ALA A 190 17.90 -18.05 4.77
C ALA A 190 17.99 -19.18 3.74
N ARG A 191 18.82 -19.04 2.69
CA ARG A 191 19.09 -20.09 1.71
C ARG A 191 19.71 -21.33 2.35
N GLN A 192 20.73 -21.15 3.18
CA GLN A 192 21.41 -22.27 3.85
C GLN A 192 20.48 -23.00 4.83
N ALA A 193 19.65 -22.25 5.56
CA ALA A 193 18.61 -22.82 6.41
C ALA A 193 17.60 -23.63 5.60
N ALA A 194 17.15 -23.12 4.45
CA ALA A 194 16.22 -23.80 3.55
C ALA A 194 16.77 -25.15 3.05
N ILE A 195 18.04 -25.19 2.65
CA ILE A 195 18.72 -26.41 2.21
C ILE A 195 18.80 -27.44 3.34
N THR A 196 19.09 -26.98 4.57
CA THR A 196 19.23 -27.85 5.74
C THR A 196 17.90 -28.47 6.17
N LEU A 197 16.79 -27.77 5.96
CA LEU A 197 15.44 -28.23 6.27
C LEU A 197 14.93 -29.34 5.32
N GLY A 198 15.64 -29.63 4.22
CA GLY A 198 15.41 -30.83 3.40
C GLY A 198 14.33 -30.72 2.33
N ASP A 199 13.74 -29.55 2.10
CA ASP A 199 12.80 -29.35 0.99
C ASP A 199 13.54 -29.29 -0.36
N ALA A 200 13.00 -29.94 -1.39
CA ALA A 200 13.57 -29.85 -2.73
C ALA A 200 13.36 -28.44 -3.31
N ILE A 201 14.45 -27.79 -3.73
CA ILE A 201 14.39 -26.46 -4.38
C ILE A 201 13.49 -26.57 -5.61
N VAL A 202 12.37 -25.84 -5.58
CA VAL A 202 11.44 -25.77 -6.70
C VAL A 202 12.13 -25.04 -7.85
N THR A 203 12.25 -25.70 -9.00
CA THR A 203 12.94 -25.18 -10.19
C THR A 203 12.09 -24.19 -10.98
N THR A 204 10.81 -24.03 -10.65
CA THR A 204 9.89 -23.13 -11.33
C THR A 204 9.80 -21.78 -10.62
N PRO A 205 10.26 -20.68 -11.26
CA PRO A 205 10.21 -19.36 -10.67
C PRO A 205 8.78 -18.83 -10.48
N LEU A 206 8.56 -18.07 -9.40
CA LEU A 206 7.43 -17.15 -9.32
C LEU A 206 7.70 -16.01 -10.30
N VAL A 207 7.16 -16.15 -11.51
CA VAL A 207 7.29 -15.15 -12.56
C VAL A 207 6.50 -13.92 -12.14
N ALA A 208 7.19 -12.83 -11.81
CA ALA A 208 6.60 -11.51 -11.87
C ALA A 208 6.25 -11.25 -13.33
N VAL A 209 4.95 -11.10 -13.61
CA VAL A 209 4.50 -10.75 -14.94
C VAL A 209 4.98 -9.35 -15.26
N ALA A 210 6.12 -9.28 -15.92
CA ALA A 210 6.37 -8.21 -16.87
C ALA A 210 5.37 -8.44 -17.99
N LEU A 211 4.39 -7.54 -18.10
CA LEU A 211 3.59 -7.44 -19.30
C LEU A 211 4.55 -7.42 -20.51
N PRO A 212 4.32 -8.23 -21.56
CA PRO A 212 5.16 -8.19 -22.75
C PRO A 212 5.14 -6.76 -23.29
N VAL A 213 6.28 -6.08 -23.14
CA VAL A 213 6.53 -4.69 -23.49
C VAL A 213 6.29 -4.34 -24.97
N PRO A 214 6.35 -5.26 -25.98
CA PRO A 214 6.28 -4.79 -27.37
C PRO A 214 4.95 -4.15 -27.81
N ASP A 215 3.79 -4.64 -27.33
CA ASP A 215 2.48 -4.22 -27.87
C ASP A 215 1.66 -3.30 -26.93
N LEU A 216 2.10 -3.13 -25.68
CA LEU A 216 1.42 -2.27 -24.67
C LEU A 216 1.95 -0.83 -24.63
N LEU A 217 2.90 -0.47 -25.49
CA LEU A 217 3.31 0.93 -25.71
C LEU A 217 2.28 1.74 -26.49
N LYS A 218 1.20 1.11 -26.99
CA LYS A 218 0.04 1.86 -27.47
C LYS A 218 -0.68 2.43 -26.24
N PRO A 219 -0.87 3.76 -26.16
CA PRO A 219 -1.62 4.33 -25.06
C PRO A 219 -2.99 3.66 -25.00
N VAL A 220 -3.29 3.04 -23.86
CA VAL A 220 -4.62 2.49 -23.60
C VAL A 220 -5.57 3.68 -23.49
N VAL A 221 -6.47 3.82 -24.46
CA VAL A 221 -7.53 4.82 -24.40
C VAL A 221 -8.57 4.32 -23.41
N LEU A 222 -8.72 5.03 -22.29
CA LEU A 222 -9.77 4.77 -21.31
C LEU A 222 -11.12 5.14 -21.92
N THR A 223 -11.85 4.15 -22.43
CA THR A 223 -13.23 4.32 -22.89
C THR A 223 -14.20 4.15 -21.72
N PRO A 224 -15.40 4.79 -21.75
CA PRO A 224 -16.44 4.59 -20.74
C PRO A 224 -16.78 3.11 -20.54
N GLU A 225 -16.80 2.33 -21.62
CA GLU A 225 -17.05 0.89 -21.62
C GLU A 225 -16.02 0.08 -20.81
N LEU A 226 -14.75 0.53 -20.75
CA LEU A 226 -13.72 -0.10 -19.92
C LEU A 226 -13.91 0.20 -18.43
N LEU A 227 -14.39 1.42 -18.13
CA LEU A 227 -14.57 1.92 -16.77
C LEU A 227 -15.89 1.42 -16.14
N GLU A 228 -16.93 1.27 -16.92
CA GLU A 228 -18.24 0.80 -16.47
C GLU A 228 -18.24 -0.72 -16.25
N LYS A 229 -18.77 -1.19 -15.11
CA LYS A 229 -19.07 -2.62 -14.90
C LYS A 229 -20.23 -3.00 -15.84
N PRO A 230 -20.18 -4.11 -16.60
CA PRO A 230 -21.42 -4.80 -16.93
C PRO A 230 -21.95 -5.38 -15.62
N THR A 231 -22.91 -4.70 -15.01
CA THR A 231 -23.71 -5.22 -13.90
C THR A 231 -24.46 -6.46 -14.40
N LYS A 232 -23.84 -7.64 -14.34
CA LYS A 232 -24.59 -8.90 -14.41
C LYS A 232 -24.97 -9.28 -12.98
N SER A 233 -26.19 -8.88 -12.64
CA SER A 233 -26.97 -9.46 -11.54
C SER A 233 -27.21 -10.94 -11.85
N HIS A 234 -26.73 -11.83 -10.99
CA HIS A 234 -27.28 -13.16 -10.77
C HIS A 234 -27.17 -13.48 -9.28
#